data_AF-A0A2N0DGW0-F1
#
_entry.id   AF-A0A2N0DGW0-F1
#
_cell.length_a   1.000
_cell.length_b   1.000
_cell.length_c   1.000
_cell.angle_alpha   90.00
_cell.angle_beta   90.00
_cell.angle_gamma   90.00
#
_symmetry.space_group_name_H-M   'P 1'
#
loop_
_entity.id
_entity.type
_entity.pdbx_description
1 polymer ?
#
loop_
_entity_poly.entity_id
_entity_poly.type
_entity_poly.pdbx_seq_one_letter_code
_entity_poly.pdbx_strand_id
1 'polypeptide(L)'
;MIATFAPTSLAQLALRFGLAVPFWRSGMSKWDGFLQLNDVAILLFASEFKLHLPGGPYDFPAPAVMAFAVACAEVLLPILLVLGLMTRLAALGLLAMTIIIQLTVPDGWPIHLTWAAMALGVITWGPGKWALDRWIAARTPHPGDE
;
A
#
# COMPACT_ATOMS: atom_id res chain seq x y z
N MET A 1 -6.55 19.00 25.77
CA MET A 1 -5.44 19.98 25.67
C MET A 1 -4.30 19.48 24.76
N ILE A 2 -3.84 18.22 24.87
CA ILE A 2 -2.78 17.66 23.99
C ILE A 2 -3.25 17.40 22.54
N ALA A 3 -4.45 16.82 22.36
CA ALA A 3 -4.97 16.48 21.02
C ALA A 3 -5.18 17.70 20.10
N THR A 4 -5.28 18.91 20.65
CA THR A 4 -5.43 20.15 19.88
C THR A 4 -4.22 20.44 18.99
N PHE A 5 -3.02 19.99 19.39
CA PHE A 5 -1.80 20.13 18.60
C PHE A 5 -1.66 19.10 17.48
N ALA A 6 -2.47 18.05 17.49
CA ALA A 6 -2.44 16.97 16.50
C ALA A 6 -3.85 16.75 15.93
N PRO A 7 -4.33 17.64 15.05
CA PRO A 7 -5.65 17.48 14.46
C PRO A 7 -5.74 16.15 13.69
N THR A 8 -6.88 15.47 13.74
CA THR A 8 -7.11 14.17 13.08
C THR A 8 -6.68 14.16 11.61
N SER A 9 -6.85 15.28 10.92
CA SER A 9 -6.42 15.44 9.53
C SER A 9 -4.91 15.31 9.32
N LEU A 10 -4.12 15.80 10.28
CA LEU A 10 -2.66 15.68 10.24
C LEU A 10 -2.26 14.23 10.51
N ALA A 11 -2.90 13.55 11.47
CA ALA A 11 -2.69 12.13 11.70
C ALA A 11 -3.05 11.29 10.47
N GLN A 12 -4.20 11.53 9.83
CA GLN A 12 -4.59 10.85 8.59
C GLN A 12 -3.59 11.07 7.46
N LEU A 13 -3.06 12.28 7.30
CA LEU A 13 -2.00 12.55 6.32
C LEU A 13 -0.73 11.78 6.65
N ALA A 14 -0.28 11.84 7.92
CA ALA A 14 0.91 11.14 8.38
C ALA A 14 0.81 9.63 8.17
N LEU A 15 -0.36 9.03 8.43
CA LEU A 15 -0.62 7.61 8.17
C LEU A 15 -0.50 7.28 6.67
N ARG A 16 -1.03 8.13 5.78
CA ARG A 16 -0.95 7.92 4.33
C ARG A 16 0.51 7.94 3.85
N PHE A 17 1.30 8.92 4.28
CA PHE A 17 2.73 8.97 3.94
C PHE A 17 3.52 7.84 4.59
N GLY A 18 3.34 7.62 5.90
CA GLY A 18 4.04 6.58 6.66
C GLY A 18 3.83 5.19 6.08
N LEU A 19 2.62 4.89 5.60
CA LEU A 19 2.32 3.65 4.91
C LEU A 19 2.87 3.64 3.47
N ALA A 20 2.76 4.73 2.72
CA ALA A 20 3.16 4.78 1.31
C ALA A 20 4.68 4.63 1.09
N VAL A 21 5.49 5.29 1.92
CA VAL A 21 6.96 5.38 1.73
C VAL A 21 7.67 4.02 1.60
N PRO A 22 7.49 3.04 2.51
CA PRO A 22 8.22 1.77 2.41
C PRO A 22 7.88 1.02 1.12
N PHE A 23 6.60 0.96 0.73
CA PHE A 23 6.15 0.31 -0.50
C PHE A 23 6.68 1.04 -1.73
N TRP A 24 6.59 2.38 -1.77
CA TRP A 24 7.10 3.16 -2.88
C TRP A 24 8.60 2.94 -3.11
N ARG A 25 9.40 2.99 -2.03
CA ARG A 25 10.84 2.75 -2.12
C ARG A 25 11.16 1.34 -2.60
N SER A 26 10.43 0.34 -2.10
CA SER A 26 10.54 -1.06 -2.52
C SER A 26 10.16 -1.25 -3.99
N GLY A 27 9.09 -0.59 -4.46
CA GLY A 27 8.63 -0.67 -5.85
C GLY A 27 9.61 -0.01 -6.81
N MET A 28 10.09 1.20 -6.48
CA MET A 28 11.03 1.94 -7.33
C MET A 28 12.37 1.22 -7.52
N SER A 29 12.80 0.37 -6.58
CA SER A 29 14.05 -0.39 -6.72
C SER A 29 13.94 -1.65 -7.58
N LYS A 30 12.75 -1.95 -8.13
CA LYS A 30 12.51 -3.15 -8.96
C LYS A 30 12.57 -2.89 -10.47
N TRP A 31 12.75 -1.65 -10.89
CA TRP A 31 12.66 -1.24 -12.30
C TRP A 31 14.02 -0.78 -12.83
N ASP A 32 14.43 -1.31 -13.99
CA ASP A 32 15.60 -0.83 -14.76
C ASP A 32 15.18 0.12 -15.90
N GLY A 33 13.90 0.11 -16.27
CA GLY A 33 13.35 0.92 -17.34
C GLY A 33 11.82 1.00 -17.28
N PHE A 34 11.20 1.60 -18.29
CA PHE A 34 9.74 1.69 -18.36
C PHE A 34 9.13 0.31 -18.55
N LEU A 35 8.39 -0.16 -17.54
CA LEU A 35 7.77 -1.49 -17.49
C LEU A 35 8.76 -2.66 -17.66
N GLN A 36 10.04 -2.43 -17.33
CA GLN A 36 11.07 -3.46 -17.33
C GLN A 36 11.56 -3.70 -15.91
N LEU A 37 11.24 -4.88 -15.38
CA LEU A 37 11.78 -5.34 -14.10
C LEU A 37 13.26 -5.65 -14.24
N ASN A 38 14.00 -5.43 -13.16
CA ASN A 38 15.35 -5.95 -13.04
C ASN A 38 15.35 -7.46 -12.75
N ASP A 39 16.46 -8.10 -13.10
CA ASP A 39 16.63 -9.55 -12.92
C ASP A 39 16.54 -9.96 -11.44
N VAL A 40 16.95 -9.08 -10.52
CA VAL A 40 16.90 -9.32 -9.07
C VAL A 40 15.46 -9.46 -8.60
N ALA A 41 14.53 -8.63 -9.08
CA ALA A 41 13.13 -8.72 -8.69
C ALA A 41 12.52 -10.06 -9.13
N ILE A 42 12.83 -10.53 -10.35
CA ILE A 42 12.34 -11.81 -10.85
C ILE A 42 12.97 -12.97 -10.06
N LEU A 43 14.28 -12.91 -9.82
CA LEU A 43 15.01 -13.93 -9.06
C LEU A 43 14.46 -14.07 -7.63
N LEU A 44 14.19 -12.96 -6.95
CA LEU A 44 13.60 -12.97 -5.62
C LEU A 44 12.28 -13.75 -5.61
N PHE A 45 11.37 -13.54 -6.56
CA PHE A 45 10.13 -14.31 -6.63
C PHE A 45 10.31 -15.76 -7.07
N ALA A 46 11.40 -16.08 -7.78
CA ALA A 46 11.64 -17.40 -8.33
C ALA A 46 12.34 -18.36 -7.36
N SER A 47 13.24 -17.85 -6.51
CA SER A 47 14.08 -18.69 -5.64
C SER A 47 14.01 -18.33 -4.16
N GLU A 48 13.88 -17.05 -3.82
CA GLU A 48 14.03 -16.57 -2.43
C GLU A 48 12.69 -16.45 -1.71
N PHE A 49 11.69 -15.86 -2.36
CA PHE A 49 10.38 -15.62 -1.79
C PHE A 49 9.54 -16.88 -1.87
N LYS A 50 9.19 -17.39 -0.69
CA LYS A 50 8.28 -18.51 -0.52
C LYS A 50 7.14 -18.11 0.39
N LEU A 51 5.94 -18.56 0.07
CA LEU A 51 4.75 -18.33 0.85
C LEU A 51 4.66 -19.38 1.97
N HIS A 52 4.76 -18.94 3.22
CA HIS A 52 4.68 -19.81 4.39
C HIS A 52 3.22 -20.01 4.79
N LEU A 53 2.63 -21.10 4.32
CA LEU A 53 1.27 -21.53 4.67
C LEU A 53 1.31 -22.84 5.48
N PRO A 54 0.20 -23.22 6.15
CA PRO A 54 0.10 -24.54 6.75
C PRO A 54 0.40 -25.63 5.70
N GLY A 55 1.40 -26.47 5.96
CA GLY A 55 1.88 -27.49 5.02
C GLY A 55 3.25 -27.23 4.41
N GLY A 56 3.82 -26.03 4.58
CA GLY A 56 5.20 -25.73 4.24
C GLY A 56 5.38 -24.41 3.47
N PRO A 57 6.62 -24.09 3.08
CA PRO A 57 6.89 -22.99 2.18
C PRO A 57 6.53 -23.39 0.74
N TYR A 58 5.72 -22.57 0.07
CA TYR A 58 5.30 -22.77 -1.31
C TYR A 58 5.94 -21.71 -2.21
N ASP A 59 6.41 -22.10 -3.39
CA ASP A 59 6.91 -21.14 -4.37
C ASP A 59 5.76 -20.32 -4.96
N PHE A 60 6.04 -19.08 -5.37
CA PHE A 60 5.04 -18.26 -6.05
C PHE A 60 4.70 -18.84 -7.43
N PRO A 61 3.42 -18.93 -7.81
CA PRO A 61 3.04 -19.33 -9.15
C PRO A 61 3.45 -18.23 -10.14
N ALA A 62 4.02 -18.62 -11.29
CA ALA A 62 4.47 -17.69 -12.33
C ALA A 62 5.29 -16.49 -11.77
N PRO A 63 6.50 -16.72 -11.23
CA PRO A 63 7.29 -15.72 -10.50
C PRO A 63 7.43 -14.36 -11.18
N ALA A 64 7.69 -14.34 -12.49
CA ALA A 64 7.84 -13.10 -13.25
C ALA A 64 6.54 -12.27 -13.30
N VAL A 65 5.38 -12.92 -13.44
CA VAL A 65 4.08 -12.26 -13.45
C VAL A 65 3.76 -11.69 -12.07
N MET A 66 4.03 -12.47 -11.01
CA MET A 66 3.83 -12.02 -9.63
C MET A 66 4.75 -10.86 -9.27
N ALA A 67 6.04 -10.94 -9.63
CA ALA A 67 6.99 -9.85 -9.45
C ALA A 67 6.52 -8.57 -10.13
N PHE A 68 6.01 -8.66 -11.36
CA PHE A 68 5.54 -7.51 -12.13
C PHE A 68 4.28 -6.90 -11.52
N ALA A 69 3.31 -7.72 -11.14
CA ALA A 69 2.09 -7.28 -10.50
C ALA A 69 2.38 -6.58 -9.16
N VAL A 70 3.26 -7.16 -8.34
CA VAL A 70 3.69 -6.58 -7.06
C VAL A 70 4.43 -5.26 -7.28
N ALA A 71 5.39 -5.21 -8.21
CA ALA A 71 6.14 -3.98 -8.49
C ALA A 71 5.22 -2.84 -8.98
N CYS A 72 4.21 -3.16 -9.81
CA CYS A 72 3.21 -2.17 -10.22
C CYS A 72 2.39 -1.68 -9.03
N ALA A 73 1.92 -2.60 -8.18
CA ALA A 73 1.10 -2.26 -7.01
C ALA A 73 1.89 -1.43 -5.97
N GLU A 74 3.16 -1.74 -5.75
CA GLU A 74 4.09 -1.01 -4.87
C GLU A 74 4.39 0.42 -5.36
N VAL A 75 4.13 0.73 -6.62
CA VAL A 75 4.26 2.08 -7.18
C VAL A 75 2.89 2.78 -7.18
N LEU A 76 1.89 2.15 -7.77
CA LEU A 76 0.57 2.76 -7.99
C LEU A 76 -0.21 3.00 -6.70
N LEU A 77 -0.28 2.01 -5.80
CA LEU A 77 -1.09 2.13 -4.58
C LEU A 77 -0.56 3.22 -3.64
N PRO A 78 0.76 3.35 -3.40
CA PRO A 78 1.30 4.47 -2.63
C PRO A 78 1.02 5.85 -3.23
N ILE A 79 1.09 6.01 -4.55
CA ILE A 79 0.73 7.28 -5.22
C ILE A 79 -0.73 7.62 -4.93
N LEU A 80 -1.64 6.67 -5.20
CA LEU A 80 -3.08 6.86 -4.98
C LEU A 80 -3.37 7.22 -3.52
N LEU A 81 -2.73 6.51 -2.59
CA LEU A 81 -2.86 6.74 -1.16
C LEU A 81 -2.41 8.17 -0.78
N VAL A 82 -1.23 8.61 -1.22
CA VAL A 82 -0.68 9.94 -0.89
C VAL A 82 -1.55 11.05 -1.47
N LEU A 83 -1.94 10.95 -2.74
CA LEU A 83 -2.86 11.90 -3.38
C LEU A 83 -4.24 11.89 -2.72
N GLY A 84 -4.57 10.81 -2.01
CA GLY A 84 -5.87 10.60 -1.41
C GLY A 84 -6.93 10.36 -2.49
N LEU A 85 -6.60 9.52 -3.47
CA LEU A 85 -7.48 9.02 -4.52
C LEU A 85 -7.87 7.58 -4.21
N MET A 86 -9.17 7.28 -4.24
CA MET A 86 -9.73 5.99 -3.85
C MET A 86 -9.12 5.48 -2.53
N THR A 87 -8.95 6.38 -1.55
CA THR A 87 -8.00 6.21 -0.44
C THR A 87 -8.23 4.93 0.36
N ARG A 88 -9.50 4.59 0.61
CA ARG A 88 -9.88 3.35 1.32
C ARG A 88 -9.49 2.10 0.53
N LEU A 89 -9.66 2.13 -0.80
CA LEU A 89 -9.29 1.02 -1.67
C LEU A 89 -7.77 0.90 -1.78
N ALA A 90 -7.05 2.02 -1.92
CA ALA A 90 -5.58 2.02 -1.94
C ALA A 90 -5.01 1.45 -0.62
N ALA A 91 -5.56 1.85 0.52
CA ALA A 91 -5.18 1.32 1.83
C ALA A 91 -5.52 -0.17 2.00
N LEU A 92 -6.67 -0.63 1.47
CA LEU A 92 -7.04 -2.04 1.47
C LEU A 92 -6.07 -2.87 0.60
N GLY A 93 -5.68 -2.36 -0.56
CA GLY A 93 -4.68 -3.01 -1.41
C GLY A 93 -3.34 -3.16 -0.69
N LEU A 94 -2.86 -2.10 -0.04
CA LEU A 94 -1.62 -2.13 0.74
C LEU A 94 -1.72 -3.05 1.97
N LEU A 95 -2.89 -3.17 2.60
CA LEU A 95 -3.12 -4.15 3.66
C LEU A 95 -3.02 -5.58 3.13
N ALA A 96 -3.65 -5.88 2.00
CA ALA A 96 -3.57 -7.20 1.36
C ALA A 96 -2.12 -7.54 0.99
N MET A 97 -1.36 -6.59 0.45
CA MET A 97 0.08 -6.76 0.20
C MET A 97 0.86 -7.01 1.49
N THR A 98 0.59 -6.25 2.56
CA THR A 98 1.22 -6.45 3.87
C THR A 98 0.99 -7.87 4.39
N ILE A 99 -0.20 -8.43 4.21
CA ILE A 99 -0.53 -9.81 4.59
C ILE A 99 0.31 -10.79 3.76
N ILE A 100 0.39 -10.63 2.44
CA ILE A 100 1.21 -11.49 1.59
C ILE A 100 2.70 -11.40 1.97
N ILE A 101 3.21 -10.20 2.24
CA ILE A 101 4.59 -9.98 2.69
C ILE A 101 4.82 -10.66 4.04
N GLN A 102 3.89 -10.57 4.99
CA GLN A 102 3.98 -11.27 6.27
C GLN A 102 4.05 -12.79 6.10
N LEU A 103 3.27 -13.35 5.17
CA LEU A 103 3.33 -14.78 4.84
C LEU A 103 4.63 -15.14 4.11
N THR A 104 5.27 -14.19 3.44
CA THR A 104 6.53 -14.41 2.71
C THR A 104 7.75 -14.29 3.62
N VAL A 105 7.74 -13.33 4.55
CA VAL A 105 8.85 -13.00 5.46
C VAL A 105 8.32 -12.94 6.90
N PRO A 106 8.10 -14.08 7.57
CA PRO A 106 7.44 -14.12 8.88
C PRO A 106 8.15 -13.33 9.97
N ASP A 107 9.49 -13.29 9.93
CA ASP A 107 10.33 -12.60 10.91
C ASP A 107 10.16 -11.06 10.88
N GLY A 108 9.61 -10.51 9.80
CA GLY A 108 9.31 -9.09 9.67
C GLY A 108 8.05 -8.62 10.43
N TRP A 109 7.42 -9.48 11.23
CA TRP A 109 6.14 -9.17 11.87
C TRP A 109 6.05 -7.84 12.65
N PRO A 110 7.09 -7.35 13.37
CA PRO A 110 6.96 -6.11 14.10
C PRO A 110 6.77 -4.92 13.15
N ILE A 111 7.49 -4.92 12.02
CA ILE A 111 7.38 -3.85 11.02
C ILE A 111 6.09 -4.01 10.19
N HIS A 112 5.73 -5.23 9.80
CA HIS A 112 4.50 -5.48 9.05
C HIS A 112 3.25 -5.10 9.84
N LEU A 113 3.27 -5.32 11.16
CA LEU A 113 2.19 -4.88 12.05
C LEU A 113 2.03 -3.36 12.03
N THR A 114 3.12 -2.59 11.97
CA THR A 114 3.01 -1.12 11.85
C THR A 114 2.33 -0.71 10.54
N TRP A 115 2.66 -1.37 9.43
CA TRP A 115 2.03 -1.09 8.13
C TRP A 115 0.56 -1.46 8.15
N ALA A 116 0.22 -2.64 8.69
CA ALA A 116 -1.16 -3.09 8.84
C ALA A 116 -1.97 -2.13 9.73
N ALA A 117 -1.41 -1.67 10.85
CA ALA A 117 -2.05 -0.70 11.73
C ALA A 117 -2.29 0.64 11.02
N MET A 118 -1.32 1.14 10.25
CA MET A 118 -1.51 2.36 9.46
C MET A 118 -2.58 2.19 8.39
N ALA A 119 -2.58 1.07 7.66
CA ALA A 119 -3.59 0.75 6.67
C ALA A 119 -5.00 0.69 7.29
N LEU A 120 -5.16 -0.01 8.42
CA LEU A 120 -6.42 -0.09 9.15
C LEU A 120 -6.86 1.30 9.67
N GLY A 121 -5.93 2.13 10.14
CA GLY A 121 -6.19 3.52 10.51
C GLY A 121 -6.76 4.34 9.35
N VAL A 122 -6.16 4.23 8.16
CA VAL A 122 -6.66 4.92 6.95
C VAL A 122 -8.00 4.33 6.49
N ILE A 123 -8.19 3.01 6.53
CA ILE A 123 -9.45 2.36 6.16
C ILE A 123 -10.58 2.82 7.10
N THR A 124 -10.32 2.90 8.40
CA THR A 124 -11.36 3.24 9.39
C THR A 124 -11.69 4.74 9.36
N TRP A 125 -10.69 5.61 9.50
CA TRP A 125 -10.89 7.06 9.55
C TRP A 125 -11.13 7.70 8.17
N GLY A 126 -10.77 7.01 7.10
CA GLY A 126 -10.95 7.48 5.73
C GLY A 126 -9.91 8.51 5.28
N PRO A 127 -10.20 9.20 4.16
CA PRO A 127 -9.21 9.95 3.39
C PRO A 127 -8.68 11.24 4.07
N GLY A 128 -9.45 11.81 4.98
CA GLY A 128 -9.15 13.09 5.63
C GLY A 128 -9.41 14.31 4.75
N LYS A 129 -9.20 15.52 5.31
CA LYS A 129 -9.51 16.78 4.62
C LYS A 129 -8.52 17.18 3.51
N TRP A 130 -7.34 16.56 3.47
CA TRP A 130 -6.27 16.84 2.49
C TRP A 130 -6.19 15.75 1.41
N ALA A 131 -7.30 15.11 1.10
CA ALA A 131 -7.38 14.08 0.09
C ALA A 131 -8.19 14.58 -1.10
N LEU A 132 -7.77 14.21 -2.30
CA LEU A 132 -8.44 14.60 -3.53
C LEU A 132 -9.85 14.01 -3.63
N ASP A 133 -10.09 12.82 -3.06
CA ASP A 133 -11.42 12.21 -2.92
C ASP A 133 -12.47 13.19 -2.35
N ARG A 134 -12.07 13.97 -1.34
CA ARG A 134 -12.98 14.94 -0.69
C ARG A 134 -13.26 16.15 -1.58
N TRP A 135 -12.27 16.57 -2.37
CA TRP A 135 -12.42 17.66 -3.33
C TRP A 135 -13.31 17.26 -4.51
N ILE A 136 -13.20 16.01 -4.98
CA ILE A 136 -14.06 15.47 -6.04
C ILE A 136 -15.51 15.37 -5.53
N ALA A 137 -15.72 14.78 -4.35
CA ALA A 137 -17.05 14.65 -3.75
C ALA A 137 -17.72 16.00 -3.43
N ALA A 138 -16.93 17.03 -3.11
CA ALA A 138 -17.46 18.38 -2.87
C ALA A 138 -17.83 19.13 -4.17
N ARG A 139 -17.42 18.64 -5.35
CA ARG A 139 -17.68 19.26 -6.66
C ARG A 139 -18.77 18.57 -7.46
N THR A 140 -19.21 17.37 -7.07
CA THR A 140 -20.38 16.72 -7.67
C THR A 140 -21.66 17.42 -7.21
N PRO A 141 -22.44 18.02 -8.13
CA PRO A 141 -23.73 18.64 -7.81
C PRO A 141 -24.67 17.62 -7.17
N HIS A 142 -25.50 18.05 -6.21
CA HIS A 142 -26.51 17.18 -5.64
C HIS A 142 -27.63 17.00 -6.69
N PRO A 143 -28.28 15.82 -6.82
CA PRO A 143 -29.39 15.61 -7.76
C PRO A 143 -30.69 16.40 -7.46
N GLY A 144 -30.57 17.65 -7.02
CA GLY A 144 -31.68 18.56 -6.72
C GLY A 144 -31.30 20.04 -6.76
N ASP A 145 -30.13 20.38 -7.34
CA ASP A 145 -29.67 21.76 -7.54
C ASP A 145 -30.08 22.34 -8.91
N GLU A 146 -31.06 21.73 -9.59
CA GLU A 146 -31.68 22.17 -10.86
C GLU A 146 -33.16 22.54 -10.68
#